data_AF-A0A930YTX0-F1
#
_entry.id   AF-A0A930YTX0-F1
#
_cell.length_a   1.000
_cell.length_b   1.000
_cell.length_c   1.000
_cell.angle_alpha   90.00
_cell.angle_beta   90.00
_cell.angle_gamma   90.00
#
_symmetry.space_group_name_H-M   'P 1'
#
loop_
_entity.id
_entity.type
_entity.pdbx_description
1 polymer ?
#
loop_
_entity_poly.entity_id
_entity_poly.type
_entity_poly.pdbx_seq_one_letter_code
_entity_poly.pdbx_strand_id
1 'polypeptide(L)'
;MDMNCKECNAKMVGRSDKKFCDDFCRNTFNNRQNRDYSNLMRTTHNTLRRNHRILMNTLLKENNLSVSELAGLGFEFGYCTSMHKEKDGQPKHIVYDLVYEIGPFNQVFIRRNS
;
A
#
# COMPACT_ATOMS: atom_id res chain seq x y z
N MET A 1 -16.47 -15.51 38.52
CA MET A 1 -16.19 -14.91 37.20
C MET A 1 -14.81 -15.40 36.80
N ASP A 2 -14.72 -16.23 35.77
CA ASP A 2 -13.48 -16.91 35.41
C ASP A 2 -12.50 -15.96 34.71
N MET A 3 -11.27 -15.88 35.23
CA MET A 3 -10.17 -15.15 34.59
C MET A 3 -9.58 -16.02 33.47
N ASN A 4 -10.11 -15.90 32.26
CA ASN A 4 -9.63 -16.64 31.10
C ASN A 4 -8.83 -15.76 30.15
N CYS A 5 -7.80 -16.35 29.54
CA CYS A 5 -6.96 -15.65 28.56
C CYS A 5 -7.80 -15.24 27.34
N LYS A 6 -7.64 -13.99 26.89
CA LYS A 6 -8.35 -13.48 25.71
C LYS A 6 -7.99 -14.16 24.38
N GLU A 7 -6.87 -14.88 24.31
CA GLU A 7 -6.41 -15.57 23.09
C GLU A 7 -6.74 -17.06 23.12
N CYS A 8 -6.20 -17.80 24.10
CA CYS A 8 -6.32 -19.26 24.16
C CYS A 8 -7.43 -19.77 25.11
N ASN A 9 -8.14 -18.86 25.79
CA ASN A 9 -9.17 -19.17 26.78
C ASN A 9 -8.70 -20.01 27.98
N ALA A 10 -7.39 -20.19 28.15
CA ALA A 10 -6.83 -20.91 29.29
C ALA A 10 -7.11 -20.16 30.60
N LYS A 11 -7.36 -20.91 31.67
CA LYS A 11 -7.56 -20.36 33.01
C LYS A 11 -6.28 -19.67 33.47
N MET A 12 -6.40 -18.40 33.85
CA MET A 12 -5.29 -17.59 34.31
C MET A 12 -5.26 -17.56 35.83
N VAL A 13 -4.05 -17.71 36.37
CA VAL A 13 -3.76 -17.56 37.80
C VAL A 13 -2.81 -16.38 37.97
N GLY A 14 -3.02 -15.60 39.03
CA GLY A 14 -2.22 -14.41 39.34
C GLY A 14 -3.08 -13.15 39.41
N ARG A 15 -2.48 -12.01 39.05
CA ARG A 15 -3.12 -10.70 39.20
C ARG A 15 -4.50 -10.62 38.53
N SER A 16 -5.43 -9.97 39.22
CA SER A 16 -6.83 -9.79 38.83
C SER A 16 -7.05 -9.05 37.50
N ASP A 17 -6.04 -8.31 37.02
CA ASP A 17 -6.07 -7.53 35.79
C ASP A 17 -5.34 -8.21 34.61
N LYS A 18 -4.84 -9.43 34.81
CA LYS A 18 -4.14 -10.20 33.77
C LYS A 18 -5.11 -10.50 32.62
N LYS A 19 -4.72 -10.14 31.38
CA LYS A 19 -5.53 -10.33 30.15
C LYS A 19 -5.08 -11.54 29.30
N PHE A 20 -3.82 -11.95 29.43
CA PHE A 20 -3.20 -13.01 28.62
C PHE A 20 -2.41 -13.95 29.52
N CYS A 21 -2.39 -15.26 29.21
CA CYS A 21 -1.67 -16.24 30.03
C CYS A 21 -0.15 -16.06 29.97
N ASP A 22 0.36 -15.65 28.81
CA ASP A 22 1.77 -15.41 28.50
C ASP A 22 1.95 -14.32 27.43
N ASP A 23 3.21 -13.98 27.13
CA ASP A 23 3.57 -13.01 26.09
C ASP A 23 3.23 -13.50 24.68
N PHE A 24 3.22 -14.81 24.45
CA PHE A 24 2.87 -15.40 23.17
C PHE A 24 1.41 -15.14 22.79
N CYS A 25 0.48 -15.37 23.73
CA CYS A 25 -0.94 -15.10 23.57
C CYS A 25 -1.22 -13.61 23.39
N ARG A 26 -0.49 -12.75 24.10
CA ARG A 26 -0.59 -11.29 23.90
C ARG A 26 -0.19 -10.91 22.47
N ASN A 27 0.95 -11.41 21.99
CA ASN A 27 1.45 -11.09 20.65
C ASN A 27 0.53 -11.66 19.57
N THR A 28 0.07 -12.91 19.73
CA THR A 28 -0.85 -13.55 18.78
C THR A 28 -2.17 -12.80 18.68
N PHE A 29 -2.75 -12.42 19.83
CA PHE A 29 -3.95 -11.60 19.86
C PHE A 29 -3.75 -10.27 19.13
N ASN A 30 -2.66 -9.56 19.43
CA ASN A 30 -2.34 -8.28 18.78
C ASN A 30 -2.10 -8.43 17.27
N ASN A 31 -1.42 -9.50 16.84
CA ASN A 31 -1.19 -9.79 15.42
C ASN A 31 -2.50 -10.09 14.69
N ARG A 32 -3.42 -10.83 15.33
CA ARG A 32 -4.74 -11.12 14.79
C ARG A 32 -5.60 -9.86 14.67
N GLN A 33 -5.61 -9.01 15.68
CA GLN A 33 -6.37 -7.74 15.65
C GLN A 33 -5.87 -6.79 14.55
N ASN A 34 -4.56 -6.75 14.32
CA ASN A 34 -3.96 -5.84 13.33
C ASN A 34 -3.77 -6.47 11.94
N ARG A 35 -4.19 -7.74 11.74
CA ARG A 35 -3.90 -8.51 10.51
C ARG A 35 -4.39 -7.79 9.26
N ASP A 36 -5.65 -7.37 9.25
CA ASP A 36 -6.27 -6.80 8.06
C ASP A 36 -5.68 -5.43 7.71
N TYR A 37 -5.46 -4.59 8.73
CA TYR A 37 -4.81 -3.30 8.57
C TYR A 37 -3.36 -3.44 8.07
N SER A 38 -2.59 -4.35 8.67
CA SER A 38 -1.20 -4.63 8.28
C SER A 38 -1.13 -5.19 6.84
N ASN A 39 -2.05 -6.07 6.47
CA ASN A 39 -2.14 -6.61 5.11
C ASN A 39 -2.50 -5.53 4.09
N LEU A 40 -3.46 -4.64 4.40
CA LEU A 40 -3.83 -3.53 3.53
C LEU A 40 -2.63 -2.61 3.29
N MET A 41 -1.98 -2.15 4.36
CA MET A 41 -0.78 -1.30 4.25
C MET A 41 0.32 -1.97 3.44
N ARG A 42 0.63 -3.24 3.74
CA ARG A 42 1.66 -4.02 3.03
C ARG A 42 1.34 -4.12 1.54
N THR A 43 0.09 -4.44 1.19
CA THR A 43 -0.35 -4.59 -0.20
C THR A 43 -0.25 -3.27 -0.94
N THR A 44 -0.76 -2.18 -0.36
CA THR A 44 -0.64 -0.82 -0.90
C THR A 44 0.81 -0.42 -1.13
N HIS A 45 1.70 -0.66 -0.15
CA HIS A 45 3.13 -0.35 -0.31
C HIS A 45 3.80 -1.19 -1.39
N ASN A 46 3.43 -2.48 -1.53
CA ASN A 46 3.95 -3.33 -2.58
C ASN A 46 3.53 -2.83 -3.97
N THR A 47 2.26 -2.44 -4.13
CA THR A 47 1.75 -1.87 -5.38
C THR A 47 2.44 -0.55 -5.72
N LEU A 48 2.59 0.36 -4.76
CA LEU A 48 3.31 1.63 -4.96
C LEU A 48 4.77 1.42 -5.37
N ARG A 49 5.48 0.48 -4.73
CA ARG A 49 6.85 0.12 -5.11
C ARG A 49 6.94 -0.47 -6.52
N ARG A 50 5.98 -1.32 -6.90
CA ARG A 50 5.91 -1.89 -8.25
C ARG A 50 5.67 -0.80 -9.28
N ASN A 51 4.69 0.08 -9.02
CA ASN A 51 4.40 1.24 -9.87
C ASN A 51 5.63 2.13 -10.05
N HIS A 52 6.31 2.48 -8.95
CA HIS A 52 7.54 3.28 -8.99
C HIS A 52 8.62 2.64 -9.86
N ARG A 53 8.88 1.33 -9.67
CA ARG A 53 9.86 0.58 -10.47
C ARG A 53 9.51 0.58 -11.96
N ILE A 54 8.23 0.41 -12.30
CA ILE A 54 7.77 0.44 -13.69
C ILE A 54 8.03 1.81 -14.28
N LEU A 55 7.58 2.89 -13.62
CA LEU A 55 7.78 4.26 -14.14
C LEU A 55 9.26 4.62 -14.28
N MET A 56 10.10 4.25 -13.30
CA MET A 56 11.56 4.43 -13.39
C MET A 56 12.15 3.70 -14.60
N ASN A 57 11.81 2.42 -14.78
CA ASN A 57 12.32 1.61 -15.88
C ASN A 57 11.84 2.10 -17.24
N THR A 58 10.60 2.59 -17.31
CA THR A 58 10.08 3.23 -18.52
C THR A 58 10.89 4.48 -18.81
N LEU A 59 11.05 5.38 -17.84
CA LEU A 59 11.77 6.65 -17.99
C LEU A 59 13.24 6.49 -18.43
N LEU A 60 13.87 5.36 -18.10
CA LEU A 60 15.23 5.03 -18.57
C LEU A 60 15.30 4.70 -20.06
N LYS A 61 14.20 4.26 -20.66
CA LYS A 61 14.12 3.87 -22.08
C LYS A 61 13.43 4.95 -22.92
N GLU A 62 12.27 5.40 -22.46
CA GLU A 62 11.38 6.32 -23.16
C GLU A 62 10.64 7.21 -22.13
N ASN A 63 10.14 8.36 -22.55
CA ASN A 63 9.40 9.27 -21.66
C ASN A 63 7.88 9.06 -21.70
N ASN A 64 7.38 8.08 -22.47
CA ASN A 64 5.97 7.79 -22.58
C ASN A 64 5.70 6.34 -22.98
N LEU A 65 4.53 5.81 -22.63
CA LEU A 65 3.99 4.51 -23.06
C LEU A 65 2.46 4.58 -23.13
N SER A 66 1.81 3.65 -23.81
CA SER A 66 0.34 3.54 -23.72
C SER A 66 -0.12 3.00 -22.37
N VAL A 67 -1.37 3.31 -22.01
CA VAL A 67 -2.04 2.75 -20.82
C VAL A 67 -2.01 1.21 -20.83
N SER A 68 -2.22 0.60 -21.99
CA SER A 68 -2.23 -0.87 -22.14
C SER A 68 -0.87 -1.49 -21.87
N GLU A 69 0.22 -0.86 -22.32
CA GLU A 69 1.58 -1.35 -22.08
C GLU A 69 1.94 -1.28 -20.60
N LEU A 70 1.66 -0.16 -19.94
CA LEU A 70 1.87 -0.03 -18.50
C LEU A 70 1.03 -1.04 -17.71
N ALA A 71 -0.26 -1.21 -18.06
CA ALA A 71 -1.11 -2.22 -17.44
C ALA A 71 -0.55 -3.64 -17.64
N GLY A 72 -0.04 -3.95 -18.83
CA GLY A 72 0.62 -5.23 -19.14
C GLY A 72 1.89 -5.49 -18.32
N LEU A 73 2.58 -4.43 -17.88
CA LEU A 73 3.71 -4.51 -16.94
C LEU A 73 3.27 -4.67 -15.47
N GLY A 74 1.97 -4.67 -15.20
CA GLY A 74 1.38 -4.73 -13.86
C GLY A 74 1.28 -3.37 -13.16
N PHE A 75 1.29 -2.27 -13.90
CA PHE A 75 1.06 -0.95 -13.34
C PHE A 75 -0.40 -0.80 -12.90
N GLU A 76 -0.63 -0.33 -11.68
CA GLU A 76 -1.97 -0.08 -11.15
C GLU A 76 -2.24 1.42 -11.00
N PHE A 77 -2.98 2.01 -11.93
CA PHE A 77 -3.28 3.45 -11.98
C PHE A 77 -4.05 4.00 -10.77
N GLY A 78 -4.68 3.15 -9.97
CA GLY A 78 -5.36 3.54 -8.73
C GLY A 78 -4.41 3.85 -7.55
N TYR A 79 -3.12 3.52 -7.69
CA TYR A 79 -2.15 3.64 -6.60
C TYR A 79 -1.11 4.73 -6.89
N CYS A 80 -1.29 5.88 -6.24
CA CYS A 80 -0.38 7.02 -6.25
C CYS A 80 -0.18 7.55 -4.82
N THR A 81 0.94 8.24 -4.57
CA THR A 81 1.21 8.89 -3.27
C THR A 81 0.47 10.21 -3.14
N SER A 82 0.26 10.90 -4.26
CA SER A 82 -0.50 12.15 -4.32
C SER A 82 -1.07 12.36 -5.72
N MET A 83 -2.15 13.13 -5.81
CA MET A 83 -2.78 13.50 -7.08
C MET A 83 -3.08 14.99 -7.06
N HIS A 84 -2.62 15.70 -8.09
CA HIS A 84 -2.87 17.13 -8.29
C HIS A 84 -3.83 17.30 -9.47
N LYS A 85 -5.00 17.88 -9.19
CA LYS A 85 -5.95 18.27 -10.22
C LYS A 85 -5.60 19.66 -10.72
N GLU A 86 -5.33 19.79 -12.00
CA GLU A 86 -5.21 21.10 -12.64
C GLU A 86 -6.59 21.62 -13.05
N LYS A 87 -6.75 22.94 -13.10
CA LYS A 87 -8.04 23.59 -13.38
C LYS A 87 -8.54 23.30 -14.81
N ASP A 88 -7.60 23.19 -15.75
CA ASP A 88 -7.88 23.01 -17.19
C ASP A 88 -7.02 21.89 -17.82
N GLY A 89 -6.49 20.99 -16.98
CA GLY A 89 -5.49 19.98 -17.39
C GLY A 89 -5.83 18.56 -16.95
N GLN A 90 -5.10 17.60 -17.50
CA GLN A 90 -5.18 16.21 -17.08
C GLN A 90 -4.63 16.08 -15.65
N PRO A 91 -5.26 15.24 -14.80
CA PRO A 91 -4.78 15.05 -13.43
C PRO A 91 -3.36 14.47 -13.44
N LYS A 92 -2.49 15.11 -12.64
CA LYS A 92 -1.11 14.66 -12.44
C LYS A 92 -1.08 13.70 -11.26
N HIS A 93 -0.62 12.49 -11.51
CA HIS A 93 -0.50 11.45 -10.51
C HIS A 93 0.97 11.32 -10.12
N ILE A 94 1.24 11.35 -8.82
CA ILE A 94 2.59 11.30 -8.29
C ILE A 94 2.79 9.94 -7.63
N VAL A 95 3.90 9.29 -7.97
CA VAL A 95 4.39 8.08 -7.32
C VAL A 95 5.80 8.39 -6.81
N TYR A 96 5.89 8.80 -5.54
CA TYR A 96 7.12 9.30 -4.92
C TYR A 96 7.73 10.48 -5.69
N ASP A 97 8.90 10.30 -6.29
CA ASP A 97 9.66 11.30 -7.05
C ASP A 97 9.33 11.30 -8.55
N LEU A 98 8.33 10.52 -8.98
CA LEU A 98 7.88 10.45 -10.36
C LEU A 98 6.45 10.96 -10.52
N VAL A 99 6.19 11.58 -11.66
CA VAL A 99 4.88 12.07 -12.07
C VAL A 99 4.49 11.39 -13.36
N TYR A 100 3.25 10.93 -13.45
CA TYR A 100 2.64 10.54 -14.71
C TYR A 100 1.32 11.28 -14.96
N GLU A 101 1.03 11.52 -16.24
CA GLU A 101 -0.21 12.10 -16.71
C GLU A 101 -0.72 11.32 -17.93
N ILE A 102 -2.04 11.10 -17.98
CA ILE A 102 -2.67 10.42 -19.10
C ILE A 102 -3.10 11.50 -20.09
N GLY A 103 -2.45 11.52 -21.25
CA GLY A 103 -2.74 12.43 -22.35
C GLY A 103 -3.71 11.83 -23.38
N PRO A 104 -3.81 12.48 -24.55
CA PRO A 104 -4.63 12.00 -25.67
C PRO A 104 -4.23 10.59 -26.11
N PHE A 105 -5.18 9.86 -26.72
CA PHE A 105 -4.96 8.51 -27.26
C PHE A 105 -4.45 7.48 -26.24
N ASN A 106 -4.74 7.68 -24.94
CA ASN A 106 -4.27 6.83 -23.86
C ASN A 106 -2.73 6.73 -23.79
N GLN A 107 -2.02 7.78 -24.20
CA GLN A 107 -0.58 7.91 -23.96
C GLN A 107 -0.35 8.37 -22.52
N VAL A 108 0.61 7.76 -21.83
CA VAL A 108 1.02 8.13 -20.48
C VAL A 108 2.39 8.77 -20.56
N PHE A 109 2.48 10.05 -20.16
CA PHE A 109 3.73 10.80 -20.12
C PHE A 109 4.32 10.73 -18.72
N ILE A 110 5.63 10.48 -18.61
CA ILE A 110 6.32 10.26 -17.34
C ILE A 110 7.47 11.26 -17.19
N ARG A 111 7.60 11.87 -16.01
CA ARG A 111 8.68 12.80 -15.68
C ARG A 111 9.06 12.75 -14.20
N ARG A 112 10.23 13.30 -13.84
CA ARG A 112 10.61 13.48 -12.44
C ARG A 112 9.84 14.65 -11.83
N ASN A 113 9.47 14.50 -10.56
CA ASN A 113 8.88 15.55 -9.74
C ASN A 113 10.02 16.48 -9.27
N SER A 114 10.11 17.69 -9.85
CA SER A 114 11.08 18.72 -9.48
C SER A 114 10.48 19.74 -8.54
#